data_AF-A0A7C9ATE7-F1
#
_entry.id   AF-A0A7C9ATE7-F1
#
_cell.length_a   1.000
_cell.length_b   1.000
_cell.length_c   1.000
_cell.angle_alpha   90.00
_cell.angle_beta   90.00
_cell.angle_gamma   90.00
#
_symmetry.space_group_name_H-M   'P 1'
#
loop_
_entity.id
_entity.type
_entity.pdbx_description
1 polymer ?
#
loop_
_entity_poly.entity_id
_entity_poly.type
_entity_poly.pdbx_seq_one_letter_code
_entity_poly.pdbx_strand_id
1 'polypeptide(L)'
;WVSDVAEELGLPSAMLWVQSCACFLAYYCYHHNLVPFPSENAPFIDVQIPSLPLLKWDEIPTFLYPTTPYPFLRRAIMGQYANLKKPFCILADTFSELEAETVAYTNTLFPIKPVGPLFKDPKPLPGSVQVRADPMRADQECLRWLAGRPGG
;
A
#
# COMPACT_ATOMS: atom_id res chain seq x y z
N TRP A 1 12.45 3.98 -11.19
CA TRP A 1 13.24 5.22 -11.33
C TRP A 1 14.08 5.50 -10.08
N VAL A 2 13.50 5.75 -8.90
CA VAL A 2 14.33 6.04 -7.69
C VAL A 2 15.28 4.87 -7.35
N SER A 3 14.80 3.64 -7.42
CA SER A 3 15.64 2.45 -7.22
C SER A 3 16.73 2.29 -8.28
N ASP A 4 16.53 2.80 -9.50
CA ASP A 4 17.54 2.78 -10.58
C ASP A 4 18.67 3.74 -10.24
N VAL A 5 18.32 4.94 -9.77
CA VAL A 5 19.30 5.95 -9.32
C VAL A 5 20.11 5.42 -8.13
N ALA A 6 19.47 4.76 -7.16
CA ALA A 6 20.18 4.17 -6.03
C ALA A 6 21.16 3.08 -6.49
N GLU A 7 20.75 2.21 -7.41
CA GLU A 7 21.58 1.14 -7.99
C GLU A 7 22.78 1.72 -8.75
N GLU A 8 22.58 2.74 -9.60
CA GLU A 8 23.65 3.43 -10.34
C GLU A 8 24.69 4.08 -9.42
N LEU A 9 24.27 4.55 -8.24
CA LEU A 9 25.14 5.14 -7.22
C LEU A 9 25.72 4.10 -6.24
N GLY A 10 25.39 2.81 -6.39
CA GLY A 10 25.83 1.75 -5.49
C GLY A 10 25.25 1.86 -4.08
N LEU A 11 24.08 2.49 -3.92
CA LEU A 11 23.41 2.72 -2.65
C LEU A 11 22.31 1.66 -2.40
N PRO A 12 22.16 1.16 -1.16
CA PRO A 12 21.02 0.31 -0.82
C PRO A 12 19.71 1.12 -0.87
N SER A 13 18.65 0.50 -1.36
CA SER A 13 17.31 1.10 -1.40
C SER A 13 16.26 0.20 -0.73
N ALA A 14 15.23 0.81 -0.16
CA ALA A 14 14.03 0.14 0.32
C ALA A 14 12.81 0.83 -0.27
N MET A 15 11.74 0.08 -0.54
CA MET A 15 10.50 0.62 -1.06
C MET A 15 9.52 0.85 0.09
N LEU A 16 9.12 2.12 0.30
CA LEU A 16 8.02 2.43 1.20
C LEU A 16 6.69 2.15 0.49
N TRP A 17 5.89 1.26 1.06
CA TRP A 17 4.56 0.90 0.59
C TRP A 17 3.50 1.43 1.55
N VAL A 18 2.82 2.51 1.16
CA VAL A 18 1.86 3.24 2.01
C VAL A 18 0.43 2.70 1.95
N GLN A 19 0.26 1.48 1.46
CA GLN A 19 -1.02 0.76 1.48
C GLN A 19 -0.87 -0.53 2.29
N SER A 20 -1.96 -1.26 2.48
CA SER A 20 -1.94 -2.55 3.18
C SER A 20 -1.06 -3.59 2.48
N CYS A 21 -0.63 -4.61 3.23
CA CYS A 21 0.08 -5.76 2.68
C CYS A 21 -0.81 -6.54 1.69
N ALA A 22 -2.12 -6.61 1.96
CA ALA A 22 -3.08 -7.21 1.04
C ALA A 22 -3.09 -6.53 -0.35
N CYS A 23 -3.08 -5.19 -0.39
CA CYS A 23 -2.97 -4.46 -1.65
C CYS A 23 -1.64 -4.75 -2.37
N PHE A 24 -0.52 -4.82 -1.62
CA PHE A 24 0.77 -5.17 -2.21
C PHE A 24 0.72 -6.54 -2.89
N LEU A 25 0.23 -7.54 -2.18
CA LEU A 25 0.15 -8.91 -2.68
C LEU A 25 -0.80 -9.03 -3.88
N ALA A 26 -1.96 -8.37 -3.84
CA ALA A 26 -2.89 -8.34 -4.97
C ALA A 26 -2.25 -7.76 -6.23
N TYR A 27 -1.51 -6.66 -6.10
CA TYR A 27 -0.83 -6.03 -7.23
C TYR A 27 0.34 -6.86 -7.74
N TYR A 28 1.05 -7.54 -6.85
CA TYR A 28 2.09 -8.50 -7.22
C TYR A 28 1.50 -9.65 -8.07
N CYS A 29 0.42 -10.27 -7.59
CA CYS A 29 -0.26 -11.34 -8.32
C CYS A 29 -0.81 -10.86 -9.67
N TYR A 30 -1.36 -9.65 -9.74
CA TYR A 30 -1.81 -9.04 -10.99
C TYR A 30 -0.64 -8.82 -11.95
N HIS A 31 0.45 -8.18 -11.48
CA HIS A 31 1.61 -7.84 -12.32
C HIS A 31 2.26 -9.07 -12.96
N HIS A 32 2.32 -10.16 -12.19
CA HIS A 32 2.92 -11.42 -12.63
C HIS A 32 1.91 -12.41 -13.23
N ASN A 33 0.63 -12.04 -13.37
CA ASN A 33 -0.46 -12.89 -13.88
C ASN A 33 -0.57 -14.25 -13.13
N LEU A 34 -0.41 -14.24 -11.81
CA LEU A 34 -0.36 -15.48 -11.01
C LEU A 34 -1.75 -16.09 -10.75
N VAL A 35 -2.78 -15.25 -10.82
CA VAL A 35 -4.19 -15.62 -10.63
C VAL A 35 -5.05 -14.81 -11.61
N PRO A 36 -6.24 -15.26 -11.98
CA PRO A 36 -7.10 -14.51 -12.90
C PRO A 36 -7.66 -13.25 -12.22
N PHE A 37 -7.60 -12.12 -12.94
CA PHE A 37 -8.21 -10.85 -12.59
C PHE A 37 -9.26 -10.43 -13.64
N PRO A 38 -10.13 -9.45 -13.33
CA PRO A 38 -11.05 -8.88 -14.30
C PRO A 38 -10.39 -8.47 -15.61
N SER A 39 -10.98 -8.92 -16.71
CA SER A 39 -10.52 -8.67 -18.08
C SER A 39 -11.69 -8.30 -18.99
N GLU A 40 -11.42 -7.92 -20.24
CA GLU A 40 -12.49 -7.55 -21.19
C GLU A 40 -13.47 -8.72 -21.44
N ASN A 41 -12.96 -9.95 -21.45
CA ASN A 41 -13.76 -11.16 -21.68
C ASN A 41 -14.44 -11.67 -20.40
N ALA A 42 -13.94 -11.30 -19.22
CA ALA A 42 -14.45 -11.73 -17.92
C ALA A 42 -14.37 -10.58 -16.92
N PRO A 43 -15.24 -9.56 -17.02
CA PRO A 43 -15.16 -8.34 -16.22
C PRO A 43 -15.62 -8.52 -14.76
N PHE A 44 -16.39 -9.58 -14.46
CA PHE A 44 -17.00 -9.82 -13.15
C PHE A 44 -16.45 -11.06 -12.44
N ILE A 45 -15.19 -11.42 -12.71
CA ILE A 45 -14.55 -12.57 -12.09
C ILE A 45 -14.05 -12.20 -10.68
N ASP A 46 -14.45 -12.99 -9.69
CA ASP A 46 -13.90 -12.92 -8.33
C ASP A 46 -12.44 -13.40 -8.33
N VAL A 47 -11.62 -12.83 -7.45
CA VAL A 47 -10.18 -13.05 -7.42
C VAL A 47 -9.78 -13.78 -6.14
N GLN A 48 -9.23 -14.99 -6.31
CA GLN A 48 -8.66 -15.75 -5.21
C GLN A 48 -7.14 -15.58 -5.19
N ILE A 49 -6.65 -14.79 -4.24
CA ILE A 49 -5.21 -14.62 -3.97
C ILE A 49 -4.84 -15.50 -2.76
N PRO A 50 -3.69 -16.19 -2.75
CA PRO A 50 -3.22 -16.90 -1.56
C PRO A 50 -3.15 -15.99 -0.34
N SER A 51 -3.44 -16.53 0.85
CA SER A 51 -3.52 -15.81 2.14
C SER A 51 -4.55 -14.68 2.25
N LEU A 52 -5.35 -14.42 1.20
CA LEU A 52 -6.45 -13.44 1.24
C LEU A 52 -7.81 -14.15 1.16
N PRO A 53 -8.87 -13.55 1.74
CA PRO A 53 -10.24 -13.99 1.45
C PRO A 53 -10.55 -13.86 -0.05
N LEU A 54 -11.58 -14.57 -0.51
CA LEU A 54 -12.07 -14.40 -1.88
C LEU A 54 -12.51 -12.96 -2.07
N LEU A 55 -11.82 -12.23 -2.96
CA LEU A 55 -12.16 -10.86 -3.30
C LEU A 55 -13.22 -10.88 -4.40
N LYS A 56 -14.33 -10.19 -4.17
CA LYS A 56 -15.31 -9.95 -5.21
C LYS A 56 -14.72 -9.06 -6.28
N TRP A 57 -15.21 -9.20 -7.51
CA TRP A 57 -14.75 -8.39 -8.62
C TRP A 57 -14.76 -6.89 -8.25
N ASP A 58 -15.82 -6.39 -7.64
CA ASP A 58 -15.98 -4.99 -7.23
C ASP A 58 -15.14 -4.54 -6.03
N GLU A 59 -14.40 -5.46 -5.38
CA GLU A 59 -13.42 -5.17 -4.33
C GLU A 59 -12.00 -4.97 -4.90
N ILE A 60 -11.80 -5.23 -6.21
CA ILE A 60 -10.53 -5.03 -6.89
C ILE A 60 -10.32 -3.55 -7.24
N PRO A 61 -9.13 -2.97 -6.97
CA PRO A 61 -8.86 -1.58 -7.30
C PRO A 61 -9.11 -1.26 -8.78
N THR A 62 -9.94 -0.25 -9.02
CA THR A 62 -10.47 0.11 -10.34
C THR A 62 -9.40 0.43 -11.38
N PHE A 63 -8.17 0.76 -10.98
CA PHE A 63 -7.05 0.98 -11.91
C PHE A 63 -6.48 -0.32 -12.51
N LEU A 64 -6.80 -1.49 -11.94
CA LEU A 64 -6.40 -2.79 -12.49
C LEU A 64 -7.34 -3.25 -13.61
N TYR A 65 -8.55 -2.69 -13.68
CA TYR A 65 -9.52 -3.01 -14.71
C TYR A 65 -9.08 -2.56 -16.11
N PRO A 66 -9.43 -3.30 -17.17
CA PRO A 66 -9.12 -2.90 -18.55
C PRO A 66 -9.78 -1.56 -18.92
N THR A 67 -11.00 -1.32 -18.44
CA THR A 67 -11.83 -0.13 -18.68
C THR A 67 -11.47 1.07 -17.82
N THR A 68 -10.36 1.02 -17.08
CA THR A 68 -10.04 2.06 -16.10
C THR A 68 -9.87 3.44 -16.74
N PRO A 69 -10.43 4.51 -16.13
CA PRO A 69 -10.12 5.89 -16.53
C PRO A 69 -8.74 6.35 -16.03
N TYR A 70 -8.04 5.53 -15.25
CA TYR A 70 -6.74 5.86 -14.64
C TYR A 70 -5.58 4.96 -15.16
N PRO A 71 -5.37 4.85 -16.49
CA PRO A 71 -4.33 3.97 -17.04
C PRO A 71 -2.91 4.43 -16.65
N PHE A 72 -2.74 5.73 -16.34
CA PHE A 72 -1.48 6.25 -15.82
C PHE A 72 -1.14 5.68 -14.45
N LEU A 73 -2.14 5.54 -13.57
CA LEU A 73 -1.95 5.01 -12.22
C LEU A 73 -1.54 3.54 -12.28
N ARG A 74 -2.21 2.76 -13.14
CA ARG A 74 -1.80 1.38 -13.45
C ARG A 74 -0.35 1.31 -13.87
N ARG A 75 0.07 2.10 -14.87
CA ARG A 75 1.47 2.12 -15.35
C ARG A 75 2.45 2.50 -14.23
N ALA A 76 2.14 3.53 -13.45
CA ALA A 76 3.01 4.02 -12.38
C ALA A 76 3.17 2.99 -11.25
N ILE A 77 2.09 2.34 -10.83
CA ILE A 77 2.13 1.31 -9.78
C ILE A 77 2.83 0.06 -10.32
N MET A 78 2.42 -0.48 -11.47
CA MET A 78 3.03 -1.69 -12.05
C MET A 78 4.51 -1.51 -12.41
N GLY A 79 4.93 -0.28 -12.77
CA GLY A 79 6.35 0.04 -12.99
C GLY A 79 7.23 -0.09 -11.74
N GLN A 80 6.65 -0.03 -10.54
CA GLN A 80 7.36 -0.32 -9.29
C GLN A 80 7.57 -1.83 -9.13
N TYR A 81 6.56 -2.64 -9.47
CA TYR A 81 6.63 -4.11 -9.39
C TYR A 81 7.71 -4.70 -10.30
N ALA A 82 7.88 -4.12 -11.50
CA ALA A 82 8.94 -4.50 -12.44
C ALA A 82 10.37 -4.35 -11.86
N ASN A 83 10.54 -3.54 -10.80
CA ASN A 83 11.83 -3.23 -10.20
C ASN A 83 12.01 -3.79 -8.78
N LEU A 84 11.14 -4.69 -8.30
CA LEU A 84 11.18 -5.22 -6.92
C LEU A 84 12.48 -5.94 -6.53
N LYS A 85 13.31 -6.33 -7.51
CA LYS A 85 14.62 -6.96 -7.25
C LYS A 85 15.69 -5.99 -6.74
N LYS A 86 15.49 -4.68 -6.94
CA LYS A 86 16.46 -3.61 -6.60
C LYS A 86 16.41 -3.22 -5.12
N PRO A 87 15.24 -2.97 -4.51
CA PRO A 87 15.18 -2.71 -3.07
C PRO A 87 15.49 -3.99 -2.28
N PHE A 88 16.22 -3.84 -1.17
CA PHE A 88 16.53 -4.98 -0.29
C PHE A 88 15.33 -5.40 0.58
N CYS A 89 14.37 -4.49 0.78
CA CYS A 89 13.11 -4.80 1.46
C CYS A 89 11.98 -3.83 1.08
N ILE A 90 10.76 -4.25 1.38
CA ILE A 90 9.55 -3.43 1.36
C ILE A 90 9.21 -3.04 2.80
N LEU A 91 9.00 -1.75 3.03
CA LEU A 91 8.53 -1.19 4.30
C LEU A 91 7.04 -0.89 4.15
N ALA A 92 6.17 -1.71 4.73
CA ALA A 92 4.72 -1.58 4.56
C ALA A 92 4.09 -0.78 5.71
N ASP A 93 3.24 0.19 5.38
CA ASP A 93 2.43 0.94 6.35
C ASP A 93 1.24 0.09 6.84
N THR A 94 1.60 -0.94 7.60
CA THR A 94 0.69 -1.86 8.29
C THR A 94 1.40 -2.38 9.54
N PHE A 95 0.71 -3.15 10.36
CA PHE A 95 1.25 -3.79 11.55
C PHE A 95 0.87 -5.28 11.57
N SER A 96 1.70 -6.09 12.23
CA SER A 96 1.60 -7.55 12.16
C SER A 96 0.26 -8.08 12.63
N GLU A 97 -0.31 -7.52 13.70
CA GLU A 97 -1.58 -7.95 14.29
C GLU A 97 -2.77 -7.74 13.35
N LEU A 98 -2.65 -6.86 12.33
CA LEU A 98 -3.69 -6.63 11.33
C LEU A 98 -3.65 -7.64 10.18
N GLU A 99 -2.44 -8.00 9.72
CA GLU A 99 -2.24 -8.73 8.46
C GLU A 99 -1.20 -9.87 8.58
N ALA A 100 -1.11 -10.53 9.73
CA ALA A 100 -0.05 -11.51 10.05
C ALA A 100 0.15 -12.59 8.98
N GLU A 101 -0.94 -13.21 8.54
CA GLU A 101 -0.91 -14.29 7.54
C GLU A 101 -0.44 -13.76 6.17
N THR A 102 -0.97 -12.63 5.73
CA THR A 102 -0.59 -11.97 4.48
C THR A 102 0.87 -11.52 4.49
N VAL A 103 1.34 -10.97 5.60
CA VAL A 103 2.74 -10.57 5.79
C VAL A 103 3.65 -11.79 5.78
N ALA A 104 3.28 -12.88 6.44
CA ALA A 104 4.04 -14.12 6.46
C ALA A 104 4.13 -14.73 5.05
N TYR A 105 3.00 -14.80 4.33
CA TYR A 105 2.98 -15.31 2.95
C TYR A 105 3.81 -14.43 2.01
N THR A 106 3.64 -13.10 2.07
CA THR A 106 4.36 -12.16 1.21
C THR A 106 5.88 -12.22 1.47
N ASN A 107 6.30 -12.45 2.73
CA ASN A 107 7.71 -12.65 3.08
C ASN A 107 8.35 -13.88 2.40
N THR A 108 7.58 -14.85 1.94
CA THR A 108 8.10 -15.97 1.13
C THR A 108 8.45 -15.56 -0.30
N LEU A 109 7.88 -14.45 -0.78
CA LEU A 109 8.10 -13.90 -2.13
C LEU A 109 9.17 -12.82 -2.12
N PHE A 110 9.06 -11.86 -1.20
CA PHE A 110 9.98 -10.72 -1.04
C PHE A 110 10.04 -10.30 0.43
N PRO A 111 11.21 -9.85 0.94
CA PRO A 111 11.30 -9.32 2.30
C PRO A 111 10.38 -8.11 2.50
N ILE A 112 9.37 -8.26 3.34
CA ILE A 112 8.42 -7.19 3.71
C ILE A 112 8.38 -7.02 5.22
N LYS A 113 8.48 -5.76 5.65
CA LYS A 113 8.51 -5.37 7.06
C LYS A 113 7.34 -4.42 7.35
N PRO A 114 6.38 -4.83 8.20
CA PRO A 114 5.41 -3.91 8.76
C PRO A 114 6.13 -2.83 9.58
N VAL A 115 5.91 -1.56 9.23
CA VAL A 115 6.48 -0.39 9.93
C VAL A 115 5.42 0.62 10.34
N GLY A 116 4.15 0.26 10.14
CA GLY A 116 3.01 1.10 10.44
C GLY A 116 2.54 1.01 11.90
N PRO A 117 1.55 1.83 12.27
CA PRO A 117 1.05 2.93 11.46
C PRO A 117 2.09 4.06 11.35
N LEU A 118 2.29 4.58 10.13
CA LEU A 118 3.18 5.73 9.92
C LEU A 118 2.63 6.99 10.60
N PHE A 119 1.31 7.04 10.82
CA PHE A 119 0.73 8.03 11.71
C PHE A 119 1.11 7.72 13.17
N LYS A 120 1.98 8.56 13.73
CA LYS A 120 2.33 8.52 15.16
C LYS A 120 1.49 9.53 15.92
N ASP A 121 1.15 9.19 17.17
CA ASP A 121 0.44 10.08 18.08
C ASP A 121 1.16 11.46 18.11
N PRO A 122 0.46 12.58 17.83
CA PRO A 122 1.08 13.89 17.65
C PRO A 122 1.74 14.47 18.90
N LYS A 123 1.77 13.77 20.03
CA LYS A 123 2.57 14.16 21.21
C LYS A 123 4.05 14.13 20.83
N PRO A 124 4.72 15.29 20.74
CA PRO A 124 6.14 15.30 20.48
C PRO A 124 6.84 14.54 21.59
N LEU A 125 7.81 13.69 21.23
CA LEU A 125 8.78 13.22 22.22
C LEU A 125 9.45 14.45 22.86
N PRO A 126 9.76 14.44 24.17
CA PRO A 126 10.44 15.56 24.81
C PRO A 126 11.71 15.93 24.03
N GLY A 127 11.79 17.16 23.54
CA GLY A 127 12.93 17.65 22.73
C GLY A 127 12.84 17.41 21.22
N SER A 128 11.76 16.80 20.70
CA SER A 128 11.54 16.64 19.27
C SER A 128 10.74 17.80 18.67
N VAL A 129 11.13 18.25 17.46
CA VAL A 129 10.34 19.20 16.68
C VAL A 129 9.19 18.44 16.01
N GLN A 130 7.96 18.92 16.20
CA GLN A 130 6.81 18.37 15.50
C GLN A 130 6.91 18.74 14.02
N VAL A 131 7.32 17.78 13.18
CA VAL A 131 7.32 17.95 11.73
C VAL A 131 5.90 17.68 11.23
N ARG A 132 5.23 18.73 10.73
CA ARG A 132 3.92 18.64 10.07
C ARG A 132 4.07 18.95 8.59
N ALA A 133 3.50 18.11 7.75
CA ALA A 133 3.42 18.30 6.30
C ALA A 133 1.95 18.29 5.85
N ASP A 134 1.08 18.94 6.64
CA ASP A 134 -0.35 18.97 6.37
C ASP A 134 -0.65 19.87 5.16
N PRO A 135 -1.19 19.32 4.06
CA PRO A 135 -1.53 20.13 2.89
C PRO A 135 -2.77 21.01 3.14
N MET A 136 -3.55 20.71 4.19
CA MET A 136 -4.78 21.40 4.55
C MET A 136 -4.81 21.71 6.04
N ARG A 137 -5.44 22.83 6.41
CA ARG A 137 -5.68 23.19 7.81
C ARG A 137 -6.89 22.45 8.34
N ALA A 138 -6.84 22.09 9.62
CA ALA A 138 -7.99 21.49 10.30
C ALA A 138 -9.16 22.48 10.39
N ASP A 139 -10.36 22.00 10.05
CA ASP A 139 -11.60 22.76 10.16
C ASP A 139 -11.98 22.96 11.63
N GLN A 140 -11.99 24.21 12.06
CA GLN A 140 -12.27 24.57 13.45
C GLN A 140 -13.75 24.39 13.84
N GLU A 141 -14.67 24.37 12.88
CA GLU A 141 -16.08 24.07 13.14
C GLU A 141 -16.27 22.57 13.39
N CYS A 142 -15.65 21.72 12.58
CA CYS A 142 -15.64 20.27 12.81
C CYS A 142 -15.06 19.91 14.18
N LEU A 143 -13.93 20.52 14.55
CA LEU A 143 -13.29 20.27 15.85
C LEU A 143 -14.18 20.73 17.02
N ARG A 144 -14.82 21.89 16.92
CA ARG A 144 -15.75 22.38 17.95
C ARG A 144 -16.97 21.48 18.07
N TRP A 145 -17.54 21.04 16.96
CA TRP A 145 -18.65 20.09 16.95
C TRP A 145 -18.27 18.76 17.62
N LEU A 146 -17.07 18.25 17.34
CA LEU A 146 -16.57 16.99 17.91
C LEU A 146 -16.36 17.11 19.42
N ALA A 147 -15.80 18.23 19.89
CA ALA A 147 -15.58 18.49 21.31
C ALA A 147 -16.89 18.56 22.14
N GLY A 148 -18.03 18.79 21.49
CA GLY A 148 -19.36 18.76 22.12
C GLY A 148 -19.99 17.36 22.21
N ARG A 149 -19.35 16.31 21.70
CA ARG A 149 -19.84 14.92 21.76
C ARG A 149 -19.33 14.23 23.04
N PRO A 150 -20.11 13.29 23.61
CA PRO A 150 -19.61 12.48 24.72
C PRO A 150 -18.38 11.67 24.28
N GLY A 151 -17.41 11.52 25.19
CA GLY A 151 -16.24 10.66 24.96
C GLY A 151 -16.68 9.21 24.79
N GLY A 152 -16.08 8.52 23.81
CA GLY A 152 -16.20 7.08 23.62
C GLY A 152 -15.28 6.28 24.53
#